data_AF-A0A6P0GBR7-F1
#
_entry.id   AF-A0A6P0GBR7-F1
#
_cell.length_a   1.000
_cell.length_b   1.000
_cell.length_c   1.000
_cell.angle_alpha   90.00
_cell.angle_beta   90.00
_cell.angle_gamma   90.00
#
_symmetry.space_group_name_H-M   'P 1'
#
loop_
_entity.id
_entity.type
_entity.pdbx_description
1 polymer ?
#
loop_
_entity_poly.entity_id
_entity_poly.type
_entity_poly.pdbx_seq_one_letter_code
_entity_poly.pdbx_strand_id
1 'polypeptide(L)'
;MTAAHSADEQRRAEWTTVLEEMEVEVLDAERSIRGNRAEEIAAWGRRMEDWTPPTMLGALPMDLRERAARLLQHQLAVAEELVERITQSQRQRDVAARMAYRPRPVAAFIDRAL
;
A
#
# COMPACT_ATOMS: atom_id res chain seq x y z
N MET A 1 36.89 25.30 3.84
CA MET A 1 36.62 24.02 3.15
C MET A 1 35.87 23.00 4.02
N THR A 2 35.82 23.17 5.34
CA THR A 2 35.15 22.25 6.29
C THR A 2 33.62 22.36 6.35
N ALA A 3 33.06 23.56 6.23
CA ALA A 3 31.61 23.79 6.35
C ALA A 3 30.76 23.19 5.21
N ALA A 4 31.31 23.09 3.99
CA ALA A 4 30.61 22.48 2.86
C ALA A 4 30.53 20.95 3.00
N HIS A 5 31.60 20.33 3.49
CA HIS A 5 31.65 18.89 3.71
C HIS A 5 30.67 18.45 4.80
N SER A 6 30.58 19.21 5.91
CA SER A 6 29.60 18.93 6.98
C SER A 6 28.16 19.09 6.53
N ALA A 7 27.86 20.05 5.64
CA ALA A 7 26.51 20.21 5.09
C ALA A 7 26.12 19.04 4.16
N ASP A 8 27.07 18.50 3.40
CA ASP A 8 26.84 17.32 2.55
C ASP A 8 26.72 16.02 3.36
N GLU A 9 27.45 15.89 4.47
CA GLU A 9 27.27 14.80 5.43
C GLU A 9 25.91 14.86 6.12
N GLN A 10 25.50 16.04 6.59
CA GLN A 10 24.20 16.25 7.21
C GLN A 10 23.06 15.90 6.25
N ARG A 11 23.14 16.36 4.99
CA ARG A 11 22.14 16.02 3.96
C ARG A 11 22.10 14.52 3.66
N ARG A 12 23.26 13.85 3.63
CA ARG A 12 23.34 12.40 3.46
C ARG A 12 22.66 11.67 4.62
N ALA A 13 22.87 12.13 5.86
CA ALA A 13 22.21 11.56 7.02
C ALA A 13 20.69 11.74 6.95
N GLU A 14 20.20 12.94 6.60
CA GLU A 14 18.77 13.21 6.45
C GLU A 14 18.12 12.33 5.36
N TRP A 15 18.75 12.20 4.19
CA TRP A 15 18.27 11.28 3.15
C TRP A 15 18.26 9.83 3.61
N THR A 16 19.26 9.41 4.39
CA THR A 16 19.32 8.06 4.91
C THR A 16 18.17 7.77 5.86
N THR A 17 17.88 8.68 6.79
CA THR A 17 16.75 8.57 7.71
C THR A 17 15.43 8.49 6.97
N VAL A 18 15.20 9.38 6.01
CA VAL A 18 13.94 9.39 5.23
C VAL A 18 13.76 8.10 4.44
N LEU A 19 14.81 7.60 3.79
CA LEU A 19 14.73 6.32 3.06
C LEU A 19 14.46 5.14 3.99
N GLU A 20 15.05 5.13 5.19
CA GLU A 20 14.79 4.10 6.20
C GLU A 20 13.35 4.14 6.72
N GLU A 21 12.82 5.33 7.02
CA GLU A 21 11.41 5.50 7.41
C GLU A 21 10.47 5.00 6.32
N MET A 22 10.73 5.36 5.06
CA MET A 22 9.92 4.90 3.92
C MET A 22 10.01 3.38 3.70
N GLU A 23 11.17 2.77 3.94
CA GLU A 23 11.33 1.30 3.91
C GLU A 23 10.47 0.63 4.98
N VAL A 24 10.44 1.18 6.20
CA VAL A 24 9.58 0.66 7.28
C VAL A 24 8.10 0.75 6.90
N GLU A 25 7.66 1.86 6.32
CA GLU A 25 6.26 2.02 5.88
C GLU A 25 5.87 0.96 4.83
N VAL A 26 6.76 0.65 3.88
CA VAL A 26 6.52 -0.40 2.88
C VAL A 26 6.40 -1.76 3.54
N LEU A 27 7.27 -2.08 4.49
CA LEU A 27 7.22 -3.36 5.22
C LEU A 27 5.94 -3.49 6.06
N ASP A 28 5.44 -2.40 6.62
CA ASP A 28 4.20 -2.38 7.37
C ASP A 28 2.98 -2.61 6.46
N ALA A 29 2.97 -1.98 5.29
CA ALA A 29 1.95 -2.21 4.26
C ALA A 29 1.92 -3.69 3.83
N GLU A 30 3.09 -4.27 3.52
CA GLU A 30 3.21 -5.69 3.20
C GLU A 30 2.71 -6.58 4.32
N ARG A 31 2.96 -6.23 5.59
CA ARG A 31 2.48 -7.01 6.74
C ARG A 31 0.95 -6.99 6.83
N SER A 32 0.31 -5.85 6.53
CA SER A 32 -1.17 -5.77 6.46
C SER A 32 -1.73 -6.63 5.33
N ILE A 33 -1.07 -6.66 4.17
CA ILE A 33 -1.43 -7.52 3.03
C ILE A 33 -1.29 -9.00 3.39
N ARG A 34 -0.12 -9.44 3.86
CA ARG A 34 0.14 -10.85 4.24
C ARG A 34 -0.80 -11.33 5.34
N GLY A 35 -1.17 -10.43 6.27
CA GLY A 35 -2.15 -10.71 7.32
C GLY A 35 -3.61 -10.70 6.85
N ASN A 36 -3.89 -10.36 5.59
CA ASN A 36 -5.24 -10.20 5.02
C ASN A 36 -6.16 -9.31 5.87
N ARG A 37 -5.61 -8.26 6.48
CA ARG A 37 -6.32 -7.36 7.39
C ARG A 37 -7.07 -6.29 6.58
N ALA A 38 -8.28 -6.61 6.14
CA ALA A 38 -9.03 -5.81 5.16
C ALA A 38 -9.22 -4.33 5.54
N GLU A 39 -9.44 -4.02 6.81
CA GLU A 39 -9.59 -2.63 7.28
C GLU A 39 -8.27 -1.85 7.23
N GLU A 40 -7.16 -2.50 7.59
CA GLU A 40 -5.82 -1.89 7.51
C GLU A 40 -5.40 -1.69 6.06
N ILE A 41 -5.66 -2.66 5.19
CA ILE A 41 -5.43 -2.55 3.75
C ILE A 41 -6.22 -1.36 3.17
N ALA A 42 -7.48 -1.18 3.58
CA ALA A 42 -8.28 -0.02 3.16
C ALA A 42 -7.76 1.31 3.74
N ALA A 43 -7.16 1.30 4.93
CA ALA A 43 -6.52 2.48 5.51
C ALA A 43 -5.28 2.92 4.72
N TRP A 44 -4.49 1.95 4.23
CA TRP A 44 -3.37 2.24 3.32
C TRP A 44 -3.82 2.91 2.02
N GLY A 45 -4.96 2.50 1.45
CA GLY A 45 -5.56 3.16 0.29
C GLY A 45 -5.78 4.66 0.51
N ARG A 46 -6.37 5.03 1.65
CA ARG A 46 -6.58 6.45 2.01
C ARG A 46 -5.26 7.19 2.25
N ARG A 47 -4.33 6.57 2.97
CA ARG A 47 -3.00 7.18 3.24
C ARG A 47 -2.24 7.47 1.95
N MET A 48 -2.36 6.62 0.93
CA MET A 48 -1.72 6.83 -0.37
C MET A 48 -2.30 8.03 -1.14
N GLU A 49 -3.60 8.33 -0.99
CA GLU A 49 -4.22 9.51 -1.62
C GLU A 49 -3.63 10.84 -1.08
N ASP A 50 -3.23 10.86 0.19
CA ASP A 50 -2.66 12.03 0.85
C ASP A 50 -1.12 12.08 0.80
N TRP A 51 -0.47 11.07 0.21
CA TRP A 51 0.99 10.97 0.23
C TRP A 51 1.66 12.05 -0.61
N THR A 52 2.64 12.72 -0.02
CA THR A 52 3.46 13.74 -0.70
C THR A 52 4.94 13.38 -0.59
N PRO A 53 5.71 13.49 -1.69
CA PRO A 53 7.12 13.17 -1.66
C PRO A 53 7.91 14.23 -0.87
N PRO A 54 8.98 13.82 -0.16
CA PRO A 54 9.83 14.75 0.58
C PRO A 54 10.61 15.65 -0.39
N THR A 55 10.24 16.92 -0.48
CA THR A 55 10.79 17.90 -1.43
C THR A 55 11.88 18.79 -0.82
N MET A 56 12.00 18.84 0.50
CA MET A 56 12.88 19.78 1.21
C MET A 56 14.33 19.31 1.40
N LEU A 57 14.65 18.07 0.98
CA LEU A 57 15.94 17.41 1.29
C LEU A 57 17.07 17.72 0.28
N GLY A 58 16.79 18.56 -0.72
CA GLY A 58 17.75 18.88 -1.78
C GLY A 58 18.04 17.70 -2.72
N ALA A 59 19.20 17.69 -3.39
CA ALA A 59 19.53 16.63 -4.33
C ALA A 59 19.89 15.31 -3.62
N LEU A 60 19.35 14.19 -4.12
CA LEU A 60 19.68 12.85 -3.62
C LEU A 60 21.17 12.53 -3.85
N PRO A 61 21.93 12.17 -2.79
CA PRO A 61 23.33 11.73 -2.88
C PRO A 61 23.50 10.53 -3.82
N MET A 62 24.59 10.52 -4.58
CA MET A 62 24.81 9.52 -5.64
C MET A 62 24.86 8.08 -5.13
N ASP A 63 25.48 7.89 -3.97
CA ASP A 63 25.60 6.62 -3.26
C ASP A 63 24.25 6.06 -2.79
N LEU A 64 23.25 6.92 -2.56
CA LEU A 64 21.91 6.50 -2.15
C LEU A 64 20.94 6.27 -3.32
N ARG A 65 21.33 6.59 -4.55
CA ARG A 65 20.44 6.46 -5.73
C ARG A 65 19.96 5.05 -5.97
N GLU A 66 20.85 4.07 -5.84
CA GLU A 66 20.51 2.67 -6.07
C GLU A 66 19.53 2.16 -5.00
N ARG A 67 19.73 2.54 -3.73
CA ARG A 67 18.81 2.23 -2.63
C ARG A 67 17.43 2.85 -2.87
N ALA A 68 17.38 4.14 -3.19
CA ALA A 68 16.13 4.83 -3.49
C ALA A 68 15.40 4.21 -4.70
N ALA A 69 16.12 3.81 -5.74
CA ALA A 69 15.53 3.16 -6.91
C ALA A 69 14.92 1.81 -6.57
N ARG A 70 15.62 0.97 -5.78
CA ARG A 70 15.07 -0.31 -5.30
C ARG A 70 13.84 -0.10 -4.42
N LEU A 71 13.89 0.88 -3.51
CA LEU A 71 12.76 1.21 -2.66
C LEU A 71 11.54 1.65 -3.48
N LEU A 72 11.74 2.51 -4.49
CA LEU A 72 10.65 2.94 -5.37
C LEU A 72 10.04 1.75 -6.13
N GLN A 73 10.86 0.85 -6.66
CA GLN A 73 10.35 -0.36 -7.32
C GLN A 73 9.53 -1.23 -6.37
N HIS A 74 9.99 -1.38 -5.13
CA HIS A 74 9.27 -2.13 -4.11
C HIS A 74 7.94 -1.45 -3.73
N GLN A 75 7.95 -0.13 -3.56
CA GLN A 75 6.75 0.68 -3.32
C GLN A 75 5.70 0.48 -4.41
N LEU A 76 6.10 0.51 -5.69
CA LEU A 76 5.19 0.30 -6.81
C LEU A 76 4.58 -1.11 -6.78
N ALA A 77 5.39 -2.14 -6.55
CA ALA A 77 4.90 -3.51 -6.46
C ALA A 77 3.90 -3.70 -5.31
N VAL A 78 4.17 -3.11 -4.14
CA VAL A 78 3.27 -3.18 -2.98
C VAL A 78 1.99 -2.37 -3.22
N ALA A 79 2.09 -1.20 -3.86
CA ALA A 79 0.93 -0.39 -4.22
C ALA A 79 0.01 -1.13 -5.20
N GLU A 80 0.56 -1.82 -6.19
CA GLU A 80 -0.20 -2.67 -7.12
C GLU A 80 -0.97 -3.76 -6.37
N GLU A 81 -0.33 -4.48 -5.45
CA GLU A 81 -1.00 -5.51 -4.66
C GLU A 81 -2.08 -4.91 -3.74
N LEU A 82 -1.81 -3.76 -3.10
CA LEU A 82 -2.81 -3.07 -2.27
C LEU A 82 -4.08 -2.74 -3.07
N VAL A 83 -3.92 -2.16 -4.26
CA VAL A 83 -5.06 -1.81 -5.12
C VAL A 83 -5.86 -3.06 -5.50
N GLU A 84 -5.19 -4.16 -5.84
CA GLU A 84 -5.84 -5.43 -6.16
C GLU A 84 -6.67 -5.96 -4.98
N ARG A 85 -6.09 -5.98 -3.77
CA ARG A 85 -6.77 -6.45 -2.55
C ARG A 85 -7.97 -5.58 -2.18
N ILE A 86 -7.82 -4.26 -2.26
CA ILE A 86 -8.91 -3.31 -1.98
C ILE A 86 -10.08 -3.57 -2.95
N THR A 87 -9.78 -3.69 -4.25
CA THR A 87 -10.79 -3.93 -5.29
C THR A 87 -11.48 -5.28 -5.11
N GLN A 88 -10.73 -6.34 -4.80
CA GLN A 88 -11.29 -7.66 -4.53
C GLN A 88 -12.24 -7.63 -3.33
N SER A 89 -11.84 -6.95 -2.25
CA SER A 89 -12.64 -6.80 -1.04
C SER A 89 -13.95 -6.04 -1.30
N GLN A 90 -13.92 -4.96 -2.09
CA GLN A 90 -15.12 -4.23 -2.50
C GLN A 90 -16.10 -5.11 -3.30
N ARG A 91 -15.60 -5.85 -4.30
CA ARG A 91 -16.43 -6.77 -5.10
C ARG A 91 -17.12 -7.84 -4.24
N GLN A 92 -16.40 -8.39 -3.25
CA GLN A 92 -16.98 -9.37 -2.32
C GLN A 92 -18.12 -8.76 -1.48
N ARG A 93 -17.94 -7.53 -0.98
CA ARG A 93 -18.99 -6.81 -0.23
C ARG A 93 -20.22 -6.55 -1.10
N ASP A 94 -20.03 -6.12 -2.35
CA ASP A 94 -21.14 -5.87 -3.28
C ASP A 94 -21.96 -7.13 -3.57
N VAL A 95 -21.28 -8.27 -3.79
CA VAL A 95 -21.95 -9.57 -3.98
C VAL A 95 -22.71 -9.97 -2.72
N ALA A 96 -22.10 -9.86 -1.55
CA ALA A 96 -22.76 -10.16 -0.28
C ALA A 96 -24.02 -9.30 -0.04
N ALA A 97 -23.93 -7.99 -0.34
CA ALA A 97 -25.07 -7.08 -0.25
C ALA A 97 -26.22 -7.47 -1.19
N ARG A 98 -25.91 -7.86 -2.43
CA ARG A 98 -26.92 -8.34 -3.40
C ARG A 98 -27.58 -9.64 -2.96
N MET A 99 -26.83 -10.57 -2.37
CA MET A 99 -27.38 -11.81 -1.83
C MET A 99 -28.28 -11.55 -0.63
N ALA A 100 -27.90 -10.63 0.27
CA ALA A 100 -28.70 -10.25 1.42
C ALA A 100 -30.05 -9.62 1.04
N TYR A 101 -30.10 -8.87 -0.07
CA TYR A 101 -31.31 -8.22 -0.55
C TYR A 101 -32.20 -9.10 -1.44
N ARG A 102 -31.80 -10.33 -1.76
CA ARG A 102 -32.59 -11.23 -2.59
C ARG A 102 -33.71 -11.87 -1.75
N PRO A 103 -34.98 -11.85 -2.20
CA PRO A 103 -36.06 -12.54 -1.50
C PRO A 103 -35.70 -14.02 -1.34
N ARG A 104 -35.91 -14.56 -0.13
CA ARG A 104 -35.57 -15.95 0.21
C ARG A 104 -36.21 -16.87 -0.84
N PRO A 105 -35.45 -17.80 -1.45
CA PRO A 105 -36.02 -18.69 -2.46
C PRO A 105 -37.20 -19.45 -1.86
N VAL A 106 -38.38 -19.28 -2.47
CA VAL A 106 -39.58 -20.03 -2.11
C VAL A 106 -39.34 -21.47 -2.50
N ALA A 107 -39.52 -22.40 -1.58
CA ALA A 107 -39.39 -23.82 -1.88
C ALA A 107 -40.41 -24.21 -2.96
N ALA A 108 -39.93 -24.57 -4.14
CA ALA A 108 -40.74 -25.12 -5.22
C ALA A 108 -40.58 -26.64 -5.20
N PHE A 109 -41.67 -27.35 -4.97
CA PHE A 109 -41.70 -28.81 -5.06
C PHE A 109 -41.93 -29.21 -6.51
N ILE A 110 -41.04 -30.03 -7.08
CA ILE A 110 -41.24 -30.65 -8.39
C ILE A 110 -41.79 -32.04 -8.15
N ASP A 111 -43.09 -32.23 -8.41
CA ASP A 111 -43.68 -33.55 -8.47
C ASP A 111 -43.24 -34.23 -9.77
N ARG A 112 -42.50 -35.33 -9.65
CA ARG A 112 -42.15 -36.19 -10.77
C ARG A 112 -42.95 -37.48 -10.63
N ALA A 113 -44.05 -37.57 -11.38
CA ALA A 113 -44.77 -38.82 -11.56
C ALA A 113 -43.85 -39.86 -12.23
N LEU A 114 -43.78 -41.05 -11.63
CA LEU A 114 -43.10 -42.25 -12.15
C LEU A 114 -43.90 -42.88 -13.28
#